data_AF-A0A4R2TFU8-F1
#
_entry.id   AF-A0A4R2TFU8-F1
#
_cell.length_a   1.000
_cell.length_b   1.000
_cell.length_c   1.000
_cell.angle_alpha   90.00
_cell.angle_beta   90.00
_cell.angle_gamma   90.00
#
_symmetry.space_group_name_H-M   'P 1'
#
loop_
_entity.id
_entity.type
_entity.pdbx_description
1 polymer ?
#
loop_
_entity_poly.entity_id
_entity_poly.type
_entity_poly.pdbx_seq_one_letter_code
_entity_poly.pdbx_strand_id
1 'polypeptide(L)'
;MTGLTLVFLHALGASAREWEQVIDHLPGYDCVALDLPGFGNAAKTGHADVVTMTDWLADEIRSRQPNPCVLVGHSMGGKIASLVAARAASGEIGLSSVLGVVLVAASPPSPEPMEEDRRAEMIGWFADGQASREDAATFVDANTATPLPDVLRDRAIDDVLRSNRAAWLGWLERGSREDWSGDTGRITLPALIVAGAEDGDLDADAQRRLNQPHYVTAELRVVADAAHLIPYEQPEALAALIREHAASVAGAILPAHFAQILGSDRVSQRTRSAMLERLRPARDAANWTDDHYATLAVLIGQILPDRGVDHDLARRIAFGVAQGDGDGWRFAALPADGEAWTRGLATLHMLTDGLAAQDHAWTSLLEKVAEGEAGRADDDAYLSPAQMTLWFEDVRAEVVRVWMSLPTTMAEIGYDGFAVGGDARRKQGYIRTAADDLEPWQRASEGAS
;
A
#
# COMPACT_ATOMS: atom_id res chain seq x y z
N MET A 1 -1.08 12.89 -16.18
CA MET A 1 -1.01 12.75 -14.71
C MET A 1 -1.64 11.42 -14.36
N THR A 2 -1.01 10.64 -13.49
CA THR A 2 -1.43 9.27 -13.10
C THR A 2 -2.69 9.23 -12.24
N GLY A 3 -3.20 10.39 -11.81
CA GLY A 3 -4.32 10.51 -10.87
C GLY A 3 -3.94 10.22 -9.41
N LEU A 4 -2.70 9.81 -9.16
CA LEU A 4 -2.14 9.51 -7.84
C LEU A 4 -1.28 10.68 -7.34
N THR A 5 -1.51 11.08 -6.09
CA THR A 5 -0.69 12.08 -5.38
C THR A 5 0.41 11.41 -4.58
N LEU A 6 1.64 11.91 -4.66
CA LEU A 6 2.76 11.51 -3.81
C LEU A 6 2.93 12.59 -2.72
N VAL A 7 2.72 12.23 -1.45
CA VAL A 7 2.79 13.16 -0.32
C VAL A 7 4.07 12.91 0.44
N PHE A 8 4.99 13.87 0.44
CA PHE A 8 6.35 13.72 0.97
C PHE A 8 6.50 14.37 2.35
N LEU A 9 7.15 13.65 3.27
CA LEU A 9 7.44 14.07 4.65
C LEU A 9 8.94 13.93 4.91
N HIS A 10 9.59 15.03 5.26
CA HIS A 10 11.03 15.13 5.41
C HIS A 10 11.56 14.56 6.74
N ALA A 11 12.89 14.38 6.84
CA ALA A 11 13.59 13.96 8.06
C ALA A 11 13.74 15.06 9.13
N LEU A 12 14.19 14.69 10.33
CA LEU A 12 14.58 15.65 11.37
C LEU A 12 15.62 16.64 10.83
N GLY A 13 15.40 17.93 11.04
CA GLY A 13 16.34 18.96 10.59
C GLY A 13 16.26 19.31 9.11
N ALA A 14 15.37 18.67 8.35
CA ALA A 14 15.15 18.94 6.93
C ALA A 14 13.90 19.81 6.70
N SER A 15 13.51 19.96 5.43
CA SER A 15 12.28 20.63 4.99
C SER A 15 11.75 19.97 3.72
N ALA A 16 10.61 20.43 3.21
CA ALA A 16 10.07 20.03 1.91
C ALA A 16 11.11 20.14 0.76
N ARG A 17 12.13 21.00 0.89
CA ARG A 17 13.21 21.18 -0.10
C ARG A 17 14.07 19.93 -0.32
N GLU A 18 14.09 19.03 0.66
CA GLU A 18 14.77 17.72 0.58
C GLU A 18 14.28 16.90 -0.63
N TRP A 19 13.02 17.09 -1.02
CA TRP A 19 12.39 16.30 -2.06
C TRP A 19 12.51 16.90 -3.47
N GLU A 20 13.05 18.12 -3.62
CA GLU A 20 13.06 18.82 -4.92
C GLU A 20 13.70 17.98 -6.04
N GLN A 21 14.91 17.44 -5.80
CA GLN A 21 15.60 16.64 -6.82
C GLN A 21 14.89 15.30 -7.09
N VAL A 22 14.28 14.68 -6.07
CA VAL A 22 13.48 13.46 -6.24
C VAL A 22 12.24 13.74 -7.10
N ILE A 23 11.56 14.86 -6.84
CA ILE A 23 10.35 15.29 -7.56
C ILE A 23 10.66 15.62 -9.03
N ASP A 24 11.82 16.21 -9.32
CA ASP A 24 12.27 16.45 -10.71
C ASP A 24 12.34 15.14 -11.54
N HIS A 25 12.56 14.00 -10.87
CA HIS A 25 12.59 12.66 -11.49
C HIS A 25 11.24 11.91 -11.46
N LEU A 26 10.16 12.58 -11.03
CA LEU A 26 8.79 12.02 -10.97
C LEU A 26 7.80 12.73 -11.90
N PRO A 27 8.14 12.97 -13.19
CA PRO A 27 7.22 13.63 -14.10
C PRO A 27 5.96 12.77 -14.29
N GLY A 28 4.79 13.39 -14.11
CA GLY A 28 3.50 12.74 -14.30
C GLY A 28 2.76 12.35 -13.01
N TYR A 29 3.40 12.49 -11.85
CA TYR A 29 2.74 12.43 -10.54
C TYR A 29 2.42 13.84 -10.03
N ASP A 30 1.31 13.96 -9.28
CA ASP A 30 1.08 15.14 -8.46
C ASP A 30 1.90 14.99 -7.18
N CYS A 31 2.86 15.88 -6.95
CA CYS A 31 3.81 15.77 -5.85
C CYS A 31 3.57 16.89 -4.84
N VAL A 32 3.35 16.52 -3.59
CA VAL A 32 3.10 17.45 -2.48
C VAL A 32 4.15 17.20 -1.41
N ALA A 33 5.17 18.06 -1.33
CA ALA A 33 6.12 18.05 -0.23
C ALA A 33 5.63 18.96 0.90
N LEU A 34 5.52 18.40 2.11
CA LEU A 34 5.01 19.11 3.28
C LEU A 34 6.14 19.41 4.27
N ASP A 35 6.07 20.58 4.90
CA ASP A 35 6.91 20.93 6.03
C ASP A 35 6.23 20.50 7.34
N LEU A 36 6.88 19.61 8.10
CA LEU A 36 6.37 19.14 9.39
C LEU A 36 6.40 20.27 10.43
N PRO A 37 5.47 20.30 11.41
CA PRO A 37 5.45 21.32 12.44
C PRO A 37 6.81 21.52 13.13
N GLY A 38 7.29 22.77 13.14
CA GLY A 38 8.58 23.12 13.74
C GLY A 38 9.78 23.08 12.78
N PHE A 39 9.58 22.72 11.51
CA PHE A 39 10.63 22.64 10.50
C PHE A 39 10.24 23.41 9.23
N GLY A 40 11.21 23.63 8.33
CA GLY A 40 10.91 24.24 7.03
C GLY A 40 10.24 25.62 7.11
N ASN A 41 9.16 25.82 6.35
CA ASN A 41 8.30 27.01 6.45
C ASN A 41 7.36 26.96 7.66
N ALA A 42 7.15 25.78 8.25
CA ALA A 42 6.37 25.57 9.46
C ALA A 42 7.19 25.77 10.75
N ALA A 43 8.42 26.28 10.69
CA ALA A 43 9.28 26.49 11.87
C ALA A 43 8.63 27.30 13.00
N LYS A 44 7.69 28.20 12.67
CA LYS A 44 6.97 29.02 13.67
C LYS A 44 5.86 28.29 14.42
N THR A 45 5.42 27.11 13.96
CA THR A 45 4.39 26.33 14.66
C THR A 45 4.90 25.74 15.97
N GLY A 46 6.24 25.63 16.14
CA GLY A 46 6.86 25.11 17.35
C GLY A 46 6.83 23.58 17.40
N HIS A 47 6.96 23.03 18.61
CA HIS A 47 6.94 21.59 18.85
C HIS A 47 5.54 21.01 18.68
N ALA A 48 5.44 19.92 17.92
CA ALA A 48 4.35 18.95 17.96
C ALA A 48 4.94 17.58 18.36
N ASP A 49 4.24 16.84 19.21
CA ASP A 49 4.57 15.45 19.50
C ASP A 49 4.12 14.52 18.36
N VAL A 50 4.46 13.23 18.45
CA VAL A 50 4.19 12.26 17.39
C VAL A 50 2.70 12.14 17.09
N VAL A 51 1.86 12.12 18.13
CA VAL A 51 0.40 12.02 17.95
C VAL A 51 -0.16 13.27 17.27
N THR A 52 0.30 14.46 17.65
CA THR A 52 -0.12 15.73 17.04
C THR A 52 0.31 15.81 15.58
N MET A 53 1.53 15.37 15.24
CA MET A 53 1.98 15.32 13.84
C MET A 53 1.20 14.29 13.02
N THR A 54 0.82 13.16 13.62
CA THR A 54 -0.01 12.13 12.98
C THR A 54 -1.42 12.64 12.71
N ASP A 55 -2.04 13.31 13.68
CA ASP A 55 -3.35 13.94 13.54
C ASP A 55 -3.32 15.02 12.45
N TRP A 56 -2.30 15.87 12.47
CA TRP A 56 -2.10 16.90 11.46
C TRP A 56 -1.97 16.31 10.05
N LEU A 57 -1.17 15.26 9.87
CA LEU A 57 -1.05 14.62 8.56
C LEU A 57 -2.36 13.97 8.13
N ALA A 58 -3.08 13.32 9.05
CA ALA A 58 -4.40 12.75 8.74
C ALA A 58 -5.38 13.84 8.27
N ASP A 59 -5.36 15.02 8.88
CA ASP A 59 -6.18 16.16 8.47
C ASP A 59 -5.75 16.75 7.12
N GLU A 60 -4.45 16.83 6.83
CA GLU A 60 -3.94 17.20 5.51
C GLU A 60 -4.45 16.24 4.43
N ILE A 61 -4.43 14.93 4.68
CA ILE A 61 -4.97 13.93 3.75
C ILE A 61 -6.49 14.09 3.56
N ARG A 62 -7.23 14.32 4.65
CA ARG A 62 -8.68 14.57 4.59
C ARG A 62 -9.01 15.80 3.74
N SER A 63 -8.23 16.86 3.86
CA SER A 63 -8.46 18.11 3.12
C SER A 63 -8.28 17.96 1.61
N ARG A 64 -7.54 16.91 1.17
CA ARG A 64 -7.22 16.61 -0.23
C ARG A 64 -8.13 15.55 -0.85
N GLN A 65 -9.11 15.03 -0.10
CA GLN A 65 -10.03 13.99 -0.56
C GLN A 65 -10.81 14.44 -1.82
N PRO A 66 -11.10 13.52 -2.77
CA PRO A 66 -10.85 12.08 -2.73
C PRO A 66 -9.55 11.65 -3.43
N ASN A 67 -8.57 12.54 -3.62
CA ASN A 67 -7.36 12.22 -4.41
C ASN A 67 -6.60 11.03 -3.77
N PRO A 68 -6.44 9.90 -4.48
CA PRO A 68 -5.68 8.76 -3.97
C PRO A 68 -4.22 9.18 -3.80
N CYS A 69 -3.56 8.68 -2.75
CA CYS A 69 -2.20 9.06 -2.44
C CYS A 69 -1.33 7.92 -1.92
N VAL A 70 -0.03 8.09 -2.12
CA VAL A 70 1.03 7.33 -1.44
C VAL A 70 1.78 8.29 -0.54
N LEU A 71 2.02 7.88 0.71
CA LEU A 71 2.81 8.68 1.66
C LEU A 71 4.28 8.28 1.51
N VAL A 72 5.15 9.25 1.25
CA VAL A 72 6.60 9.07 1.17
C VAL A 72 7.22 9.73 2.40
N GLY A 73 7.71 8.96 3.36
CA GLY A 73 8.22 9.48 4.63
C GLY A 73 9.69 9.14 4.84
N HIS A 74 10.51 10.15 5.10
CA HIS A 74 11.93 10.01 5.43
C HIS A 74 12.16 10.12 6.94
N SER A 75 12.86 9.16 7.54
CA SER A 75 13.28 9.19 8.96
C SER A 75 12.10 9.50 9.89
N MET A 76 12.11 10.64 10.60
CA MET A 76 10.98 11.16 11.38
C MET A 76 9.64 11.14 10.62
N GLY A 77 9.61 11.63 9.38
CA GLY A 77 8.44 11.60 8.51
C GLY A 77 7.96 10.18 8.19
N GLY A 78 8.86 9.19 8.18
CA GLY A 78 8.54 7.77 8.02
C GLY A 78 7.78 7.18 9.21
N LYS A 79 8.09 7.57 10.45
CA LYS A 79 7.30 7.21 11.63
C LYS A 79 5.87 7.76 11.47
N ILE A 80 5.72 9.04 11.15
CA ILE A 80 4.41 9.68 10.99
C ILE A 80 3.59 9.04 9.85
N ALA A 81 4.21 8.77 8.70
CA ALA A 81 3.58 8.08 7.58
C ALA A 81 3.06 6.69 7.99
N SER A 82 3.86 5.93 8.75
CA SER A 82 3.47 4.60 9.23
C SER A 82 2.26 4.66 10.18
N LEU A 83 2.20 5.66 11.06
CA LEU A 83 1.06 5.83 11.97
C LEU A 83 -0.23 6.21 11.22
N VAL A 84 -0.15 7.09 10.23
CA VAL A 84 -1.31 7.40 9.37
C VAL A 84 -1.71 6.20 8.52
N ALA A 85 -0.76 5.42 8.02
CA ALA A 85 -1.03 4.19 7.29
C ALA A 85 -1.74 3.14 8.16
N ALA A 86 -1.37 3.01 9.44
CA ALA A 86 -2.06 2.15 10.39
C ALA A 86 -3.52 2.60 10.60
N ARG A 87 -3.75 3.90 10.75
CA ARG A 87 -5.11 4.48 10.85
C ARG A 87 -5.94 4.24 9.59
N ALA A 88 -5.35 4.46 8.42
CA ALA A 88 -5.99 4.17 7.13
C ALA A 88 -6.36 2.68 7.00
N ALA A 89 -5.42 1.78 7.30
CA ALA A 89 -5.64 0.33 7.34
C ALA A 89 -6.76 -0.09 8.30
N SER A 90 -6.87 0.59 9.44
CA SER A 90 -7.92 0.35 10.44
C SER A 90 -9.32 0.79 9.99
N GLY A 91 -9.43 1.48 8.85
CA GLY A 91 -10.69 1.98 8.33
C GLY A 91 -11.12 3.33 8.92
N GLU A 92 -10.18 4.19 9.30
CA GLU A 92 -10.48 5.55 9.77
C GLU A 92 -11.12 6.40 8.66
N ILE A 93 -12.11 7.22 9.06
CA ILE A 93 -12.86 8.08 8.14
C ILE A 93 -11.94 9.12 7.48
N GLY A 94 -12.08 9.25 6.16
CA GLY A 94 -11.32 10.19 5.35
C GLY A 94 -9.87 9.81 5.07
N LEU A 95 -9.43 8.58 5.41
CA LEU A 95 -8.09 8.07 5.09
C LEU A 95 -8.11 6.94 4.04
N SER A 96 -9.28 6.62 3.46
CA SER A 96 -9.43 5.57 2.43
C SER A 96 -8.67 5.86 1.13
N SER A 97 -8.20 7.10 0.94
CA SER A 97 -7.40 7.48 -0.23
C SER A 97 -5.93 7.09 -0.11
N VAL A 98 -5.46 6.68 1.08
CA VAL A 98 -4.07 6.22 1.27
C VAL A 98 -3.93 4.80 0.73
N LEU A 99 -3.17 4.65 -0.37
CA LEU A 99 -3.02 3.38 -1.08
C LEU A 99 -1.75 2.61 -0.71
N GLY A 100 -0.77 3.27 -0.10
CA GLY A 100 0.52 2.68 0.26
C GLY A 100 1.48 3.69 0.89
N VAL A 101 2.65 3.20 1.30
CA VAL A 101 3.72 4.01 1.84
C VAL A 101 5.08 3.69 1.22
N VAL A 102 5.92 4.71 1.09
CA VAL A 102 7.36 4.57 0.85
C VAL A 102 8.09 5.11 2.07
N LEU A 103 8.82 4.25 2.75
CA LEU A 103 9.57 4.55 3.97
C LEU A 103 11.05 4.65 3.64
N VAL A 104 11.59 5.86 3.63
CA VAL A 104 12.99 6.15 3.29
C VAL A 104 13.78 6.29 4.58
N ALA A 105 14.75 5.42 4.85
CA ALA A 105 15.54 5.40 6.09
C ALA A 105 14.69 5.70 7.34
N ALA A 106 13.52 5.08 7.44
CA ALA A 106 12.45 5.56 8.31
C ALA A 106 12.74 5.26 9.79
N SER A 107 12.41 6.22 10.66
CA SER A 107 12.28 5.96 12.09
C SER A 107 11.14 4.95 12.30
N PRO A 108 11.39 3.83 12.99
CA PRO A 108 10.38 2.79 13.18
C PRO A 108 9.27 3.25 14.11
N PRO A 109 8.08 2.63 14.12
CA PRO A 109 7.06 2.89 15.15
C PRO A 109 7.56 2.69 16.58
N SER A 110 8.56 1.82 16.78
CA SER A 110 9.26 1.63 18.05
C SER A 110 10.21 2.80 18.40
N PRO A 111 10.87 2.78 19.56
CA PRO A 111 11.98 3.69 19.83
C PRO A 111 13.10 3.52 18.78
N GLU A 112 13.74 4.63 18.41
CA GLU A 112 14.88 4.61 17.48
C GLU A 112 16.10 3.94 18.12
N PRO A 113 16.85 3.12 17.36
CA PRO A 113 18.08 2.48 17.83
C PRO A 113 19.28 3.46 17.82
N MET A 114 19.06 4.69 18.29
CA MET A 114 20.07 5.75 18.32
C MET A 114 20.83 5.75 19.65
N GLU A 115 22.15 5.75 19.56
CA GLU A 115 23.05 5.81 20.71
C GLU A 115 22.84 7.06 21.57
N GLU A 116 22.84 6.90 22.89
CA GLU A 116 22.47 7.99 23.82
C GLU A 116 23.51 9.12 23.84
N ASP A 117 24.79 8.84 23.58
CA ASP A 117 25.83 9.87 23.47
C ASP A 117 25.61 10.74 22.22
N ARG A 118 25.30 10.12 21.08
CA ARG A 118 24.92 10.82 19.83
C ARG A 118 23.68 11.67 20.06
N ARG A 119 22.66 11.13 20.74
CA ARG A 119 21.45 11.86 21.12
C ARG A 119 21.77 13.08 21.99
N ALA A 120 22.59 12.91 23.02
CA ALA A 120 22.98 13.99 23.94
C ALA A 120 23.76 15.10 23.23
N GLU A 121 24.65 14.74 22.29
CA GLU A 121 25.35 15.68 21.43
C GLU A 121 24.38 16.50 20.58
N MET A 122 23.44 15.85 19.89
CA MET A 122 22.43 16.52 19.06
C MET A 122 21.50 17.44 19.89
N ILE A 123 21.16 17.05 21.12
CA ILE A 123 20.45 17.91 22.07
C ILE A 123 21.30 19.13 22.43
N GLY A 124 22.59 18.92 22.67
CA GLY A 124 23.57 19.95 23.04
C GLY A 124 23.68 21.09 22.03
N TRP A 125 23.62 20.78 20.73
CA TRP A 125 23.70 21.81 19.67
C TRP A 125 22.60 22.88 19.77
N PHE A 126 21.44 22.54 20.32
CA PHE A 126 20.31 23.46 20.50
C PHE A 126 20.13 23.92 21.96
N ALA A 127 21.03 23.57 22.87
CA ALA A 127 20.89 23.87 24.29
C ALA A 127 20.77 25.39 24.54
N ASP A 128 21.65 26.18 23.91
CA ASP A 128 21.78 27.63 24.10
C ASP A 128 21.01 28.48 23.06
N GLY A 129 20.16 27.86 22.23
CA GLY A 129 19.36 28.57 21.24
C GLY A 129 19.29 27.86 19.89
N GLN A 130 19.94 28.44 18.89
CA GLN A 130 20.08 27.83 17.56
C GLN A 130 21.43 27.11 17.48
N ALA A 131 21.47 25.99 16.75
CA ALA A 131 22.72 25.32 16.41
C ALA A 131 23.69 26.27 15.70
N SER A 132 24.99 26.04 15.90
CA SER A 132 26.00 26.70 15.08
C SER A 132 26.02 26.08 13.67
N ARG A 133 26.58 26.83 12.71
CA ARG A 133 26.77 26.29 11.35
C ARG A 133 27.72 25.09 11.33
N GLU A 134 28.68 25.03 12.25
CA GLU A 134 29.62 23.91 12.38
C GLU A 134 28.92 22.65 12.89
N ASP A 135 28.03 22.79 13.89
CA ASP A 135 27.21 21.68 14.39
C ASP A 135 26.25 21.16 13.30
N ALA A 136 25.58 22.08 12.60
CA ALA A 136 24.69 21.73 11.49
C ALA A 136 25.43 21.04 10.34
N ALA A 137 26.64 21.52 10.01
CA ALA A 137 27.52 20.87 9.04
C ALA A 137 27.92 19.45 9.49
N THR A 138 28.27 19.29 10.76
CA THR A 138 28.63 18.00 11.34
C THR A 138 27.46 17.02 11.25
N PHE A 139 26.25 17.48 11.57
CA PHE A 139 25.03 16.68 11.43
C PHE A 139 24.79 16.22 9.99
N VAL A 140 24.87 17.14 9.01
CA VAL A 140 24.64 16.80 7.60
C VAL A 140 25.70 15.83 7.10
N ASP A 141 26.98 16.13 7.32
CA ASP A 141 28.09 15.32 6.79
C ASP A 141 28.11 13.92 7.41
N ALA A 142 27.77 13.78 8.70
CA ALA A 142 27.70 12.49 9.38
C ALA A 142 26.54 11.59 8.91
N ASN A 143 25.58 12.14 8.17
CA ASN A 143 24.41 11.43 7.64
C ASN A 143 24.49 11.18 6.12
N THR A 144 25.68 11.38 5.53
CA THR A 144 25.94 11.17 4.09
C THR A 144 27.10 10.20 3.89
N ALA A 145 27.01 9.33 2.89
CA ALA A 145 28.07 8.38 2.53
C ALA A 145 29.28 9.10 1.93
N THR A 146 29.01 10.16 1.15
CA THR A 146 30.03 11.06 0.60
C THR A 146 29.60 12.51 0.75
N PRO A 147 30.54 13.47 0.89
CA PRO A 147 30.20 14.88 1.01
C PRO A 147 29.30 15.35 -0.13
N LEU A 148 28.15 15.95 0.22
CA LEU A 148 27.23 16.52 -0.75
C LEU A 148 27.90 17.66 -1.54
N PRO A 149 27.49 17.91 -2.79
CA PRO A 149 27.86 19.12 -3.52
C PRO A 149 27.55 20.37 -2.69
N ASP A 150 28.45 21.36 -2.70
CA ASP A 150 28.39 22.55 -1.82
C ASP A 150 27.00 23.20 -1.74
N VAL A 151 26.32 23.35 -2.89
CA VAL A 151 24.98 23.96 -2.95
C VAL A 151 23.92 23.14 -2.19
N LEU A 152 23.97 21.81 -2.30
CA LEU A 152 23.04 20.90 -1.61
C LEU A 152 23.40 20.79 -0.14
N ARG A 153 24.71 20.73 0.16
CA ARG A 153 25.23 20.74 1.54
C ARG A 153 24.80 22.00 2.28
N ASP A 154 25.01 23.17 1.70
CA ASP A 154 24.64 24.45 2.30
C ASP A 154 23.13 24.56 2.51
N ARG A 155 22.33 24.03 1.58
CA ARG A 155 20.87 23.95 1.73
C ARG A 155 20.45 23.07 2.91
N ALA A 156 21.03 21.88 3.04
CA ALA A 156 20.74 20.98 4.15
C ALA A 156 21.15 21.61 5.49
N ILE A 157 22.31 22.27 5.55
CA ILE A 157 22.77 23.02 6.72
C ILE A 157 21.78 24.13 7.08
N ASP A 158 21.32 24.90 6.10
CA ASP A 158 20.36 25.99 6.31
C ASP A 158 19.03 25.50 6.88
N ASP A 159 18.56 24.31 6.48
CA ASP A 159 17.34 23.73 7.04
C ASP A 159 17.52 23.26 8.49
N VAL A 160 18.68 22.71 8.85
CA VAL A 160 19.01 22.40 10.25
C VAL A 160 19.00 23.68 11.09
N LEU A 161 19.66 24.74 10.62
CA LEU A 161 19.71 26.04 11.32
C LEU A 161 18.33 26.70 11.48
N ARG A 162 17.41 26.43 10.56
CA ARG A 162 16.03 26.94 10.58
C ARG A 162 15.07 26.09 11.43
N SER A 163 15.52 24.96 11.96
CA SER A 163 14.71 24.12 12.83
C SER A 163 14.32 24.85 14.11
N ASN A 164 13.05 24.69 14.51
CA ASN A 164 12.59 25.22 15.78
C ASN A 164 13.25 24.44 16.92
N ARG A 165 13.92 25.14 17.84
CA ARG A 165 14.55 24.54 19.02
C ARG A 165 13.63 23.59 19.79
N ALA A 166 12.39 23.98 20.05
CA ALA A 166 11.46 23.14 20.81
C ALA A 166 11.07 21.88 20.05
N ALA A 167 10.97 21.95 18.71
CA ALA A 167 10.66 20.79 17.88
C ALA A 167 11.85 19.83 17.79
N TRP A 168 13.06 20.35 17.59
CA TRP A 168 14.30 19.58 17.61
C TRP A 168 14.48 18.81 18.92
N LEU A 169 14.42 19.54 20.05
CA LEU A 169 14.53 18.93 21.38
C LEU A 169 13.37 17.96 21.65
N GLY A 170 12.14 18.34 21.29
CA GLY A 170 10.97 17.51 21.50
C GLY A 170 11.01 16.18 20.75
N TRP A 171 11.59 16.14 19.56
CA TRP A 171 11.84 14.87 18.87
C TRP A 171 12.88 14.03 19.61
N LEU A 172 14.08 14.57 19.86
CA LEU A 172 15.20 13.80 20.42
C LEU A 172 14.97 13.34 21.87
N GLU A 173 14.30 14.17 22.68
CA GLU A 173 13.99 13.87 24.09
C GLU A 173 12.77 12.96 24.25
N ARG A 174 11.81 13.00 23.32
CA ARG A 174 10.52 12.29 23.43
C ARG A 174 10.15 11.52 22.17
N GLY A 175 9.91 12.18 21.05
CA GLY A 175 9.32 11.56 19.85
C GLY A 175 10.09 10.33 19.31
N SER A 176 11.42 10.39 19.28
CA SER A 176 12.26 9.25 18.87
C SER A 176 12.25 8.10 19.89
N ARG A 177 11.79 8.35 21.13
CA ARG A 177 11.73 7.36 22.23
C ARG A 177 10.34 6.77 22.42
N GLU A 178 9.31 7.34 21.79
CA GLU A 178 7.95 6.84 21.89
C GLU A 178 7.81 5.51 21.16
N ASP A 179 7.15 4.56 21.82
CA ASP A 179 6.84 3.23 21.29
C ASP A 179 5.37 3.15 20.87
N TRP A 180 5.16 3.16 19.56
CA TRP A 180 3.86 3.01 18.90
C TRP A 180 3.73 1.64 18.22
N SER A 181 4.65 0.70 18.50
CA SER A 181 4.64 -0.63 17.86
C SER A 181 3.37 -1.43 18.18
N GLY A 182 2.83 -1.26 19.40
CA GLY A 182 1.56 -1.87 19.82
C GLY A 182 0.33 -1.28 19.11
N ASP A 183 0.33 0.03 18.87
CA ASP A 183 -0.80 0.76 18.27
C ASP A 183 -0.84 0.64 16.74
N THR A 184 0.33 0.47 16.10
CA THR A 184 0.42 0.29 14.63
C THR A 184 -0.11 -1.08 14.19
N GLY A 185 0.02 -2.11 15.02
CA GLY A 185 -0.44 -3.46 14.71
C GLY A 185 0.13 -3.98 13.38
N ARG A 186 -0.69 -4.77 12.66
CA ARG A 186 -0.36 -5.27 11.32
C ARG A 186 -0.98 -4.34 10.27
N ILE A 187 -0.17 -3.45 9.72
CA ILE A 187 -0.52 -2.53 8.65
C ILE A 187 -0.69 -3.30 7.36
N THR A 188 -1.86 -3.13 6.78
CA THR A 188 -2.29 -3.90 5.63
C THR A 188 -1.98 -3.25 4.29
N LEU A 189 -1.73 -1.95 4.30
CA LEU A 189 -1.31 -1.21 3.12
C LEU A 189 0.07 -1.70 2.66
N PRO A 190 0.33 -1.74 1.34
CA PRO A 190 1.64 -2.09 0.81
C PRO A 190 2.67 -1.03 1.19
N ALA A 191 3.87 -1.50 1.55
CA ALA A 191 5.01 -0.65 1.85
C ALA A 191 6.20 -0.97 0.95
N LEU A 192 6.86 0.07 0.47
CA LEU A 192 8.24 0.01 0.02
C LEU A 192 9.11 0.61 1.12
N ILE A 193 10.10 -0.13 1.59
CA ILE A 193 11.09 0.33 2.57
C ILE A 193 12.41 0.50 1.84
N VAL A 194 13.02 1.67 1.94
CA VAL A 194 14.26 2.03 1.25
C VAL A 194 15.31 2.38 2.30
N ALA A 195 16.44 1.67 2.27
CA ALA A 195 17.58 1.93 3.14
C ALA A 195 18.80 2.36 2.32
N GLY A 196 19.63 3.24 2.88
CA GLY A 196 20.96 3.51 2.34
C GLY A 196 21.90 2.35 2.69
N ALA A 197 22.79 1.98 1.75
CA ALA A 197 23.78 0.93 1.99
C ALA A 197 24.78 1.31 3.10
N GLU A 198 25.02 2.61 3.28
CA GLU A 198 25.98 3.17 4.23
C GLU A 198 25.28 3.92 5.39
N ASP A 199 23.97 3.71 5.58
CA ASP A 199 23.26 4.30 6.72
C ASP A 199 23.71 3.63 8.03
N GLY A 200 23.72 4.40 9.12
CA GLY A 200 24.16 3.95 10.44
C GLY A 200 23.03 3.27 11.21
N ASP A 201 22.49 3.96 12.21
CA ASP A 201 21.48 3.41 13.13
C ASP A 201 20.20 2.91 12.42
N LEU A 202 19.91 3.42 11.22
CA LEU A 202 18.71 3.09 10.44
C LEU A 202 19.01 2.31 9.15
N ASP A 203 20.10 1.54 9.15
CA ASP A 203 20.53 0.64 8.07
C ASP A 203 19.47 -0.38 7.61
N ALA A 204 19.78 -1.11 6.53
CA ALA A 204 18.88 -2.12 5.96
C ALA A 204 18.47 -3.21 6.96
N ASP A 205 19.36 -3.53 7.91
CA ASP A 205 19.11 -4.52 8.95
C ASP A 205 18.14 -3.99 10.02
N ALA A 206 18.28 -2.73 10.44
CA ALA A 206 17.35 -2.03 11.30
C ALA A 206 15.98 -1.88 10.62
N GLN A 207 15.93 -1.48 9.35
CA GLN A 207 14.69 -1.40 8.58
C GLN A 207 13.95 -2.76 8.52
N ARG A 208 14.69 -3.85 8.26
CA ARG A 208 14.15 -5.22 8.24
C ARG A 208 13.60 -5.67 9.59
N ARG A 209 14.27 -5.29 10.69
CA ARG A 209 13.87 -5.70 12.04
C ARG A 209 12.76 -4.85 12.64
N LEU A 210 12.76 -3.54 12.36
CA LEU A 210 11.97 -2.55 13.11
C LEU A 210 10.81 -1.95 12.30
N ASN A 211 10.91 -1.88 10.97
CA ASN A 211 9.82 -1.37 10.12
C ASN A 211 9.06 -2.50 9.42
N GLN A 212 9.78 -3.41 8.76
CA GLN A 212 9.17 -4.45 7.93
C GLN A 212 8.12 -5.32 8.65
N PRO A 213 8.29 -5.72 9.93
CA PRO A 213 7.32 -6.59 10.61
C PRO A 213 5.95 -5.95 10.85
N HIS A 214 5.84 -4.62 10.78
CA HIS A 214 4.56 -3.92 10.89
C HIS A 214 3.69 -4.10 9.66
N TYR A 215 4.27 -4.46 8.51
CA TYR A 215 3.55 -4.51 7.24
C TYR A 215 3.25 -5.93 6.81
N VAL A 216 2.02 -6.17 6.39
CA VAL A 216 1.63 -7.46 5.79
C VAL A 216 2.36 -7.63 4.46
N THR A 217 2.39 -6.59 3.62
CA THR A 217 3.14 -6.53 2.35
C THR A 217 4.24 -5.48 2.46
N ALA A 218 5.49 -5.88 2.47
CA ALA A 218 6.61 -4.95 2.42
C ALA A 218 7.75 -5.49 1.55
N GLU A 219 8.29 -4.62 0.71
CA GLU A 219 9.53 -4.83 -0.04
C GLU A 219 10.62 -3.95 0.58
N LEU A 220 11.81 -4.52 0.83
CA LEU A 220 12.97 -3.77 1.29
C LEU A 220 13.97 -3.64 0.15
N ARG A 221 14.35 -2.40 -0.18
CA ARG A 221 15.34 -2.08 -1.20
C ARG A 221 16.48 -1.29 -0.59
N VAL A 222 17.70 -1.65 -0.97
CA VAL A 222 18.92 -0.99 -0.52
C VAL A 222 19.47 -0.17 -1.67
N VAL A 223 19.71 1.12 -1.43
CA VAL A 223 20.30 2.05 -2.39
C VAL A 223 21.79 2.12 -2.13
N ALA A 224 22.58 1.71 -3.13
CA ALA A 224 24.04 1.81 -3.08
C ALA A 224 24.49 3.29 -3.06
N ASP A 225 25.69 3.53 -2.52
CA ASP A 225 26.31 4.86 -2.50
C ASP A 225 25.42 5.95 -1.85
N ALA A 226 24.67 5.57 -0.81
CA ALA A 226 23.83 6.45 -0.01
C ALA A 226 23.88 6.03 1.47
N ALA A 227 23.90 7.01 2.37
CA ALA A 227 23.69 6.82 3.80
C ALA A 227 22.26 7.24 4.16
N HIS A 228 22.09 8.06 5.20
CA HIS A 228 20.79 8.47 5.70
C HIS A 228 20.07 9.43 4.76
N LEU A 229 20.79 10.40 4.16
CA LEU A 229 20.21 11.45 3.30
C LEU A 229 19.99 10.98 1.84
N ILE A 230 19.36 9.82 1.67
CA ILE A 230 19.05 9.21 0.35
C ILE A 230 18.42 10.21 -0.64
N PRO A 231 17.46 11.09 -0.25
CA PRO A 231 16.88 12.06 -1.18
C PRO A 231 17.90 13.04 -1.80
N TYR A 232 18.99 13.36 -1.10
CA TYR A 232 20.07 14.21 -1.62
C TYR A 232 21.16 13.40 -2.33
N GLU A 233 21.47 12.19 -1.85
CA GLU A 233 22.58 11.40 -2.36
C GLU A 233 22.23 10.66 -3.66
N GLN A 234 21.04 10.07 -3.72
CA GLN A 234 20.61 9.22 -4.83
C GLN A 234 19.17 9.52 -5.27
N PRO A 235 18.84 10.77 -5.67
CA PRO A 235 17.48 11.19 -5.97
C PRO A 235 16.84 10.43 -7.14
N GLU A 236 17.59 10.14 -8.20
CA GLU A 236 17.09 9.40 -9.37
C GLU A 236 16.75 7.94 -9.01
N ALA A 237 17.63 7.27 -8.27
CA ALA A 237 17.40 5.88 -7.84
C ALA A 237 16.19 5.80 -6.91
N LEU A 238 16.08 6.71 -5.95
CA LEU A 238 14.92 6.79 -5.06
C LEU A 238 13.62 7.07 -5.83
N ALA A 239 13.62 8.03 -6.76
CA ALA A 239 12.46 8.32 -7.60
C ALA A 239 12.03 7.12 -8.46
N ALA A 240 12.97 6.33 -8.97
CA ALA A 240 12.66 5.12 -9.71
C ALA A 240 11.92 4.08 -8.85
N LEU A 241 12.36 3.88 -7.60
CA LEU A 241 11.69 3.00 -6.64
C LEU A 241 10.30 3.52 -6.25
N ILE A 242 10.16 4.82 -6.01
CA ILE A 242 8.86 5.45 -5.72
C ILE A 242 7.89 5.24 -6.88
N ARG A 243 8.35 5.40 -8.13
CA ARG A 243 7.53 5.18 -9.33
C ARG A 243 7.10 3.73 -9.48
N GLU A 244 8.01 2.78 -9.23
CA GLU A 244 7.71 1.34 -9.23
C GLU A 244 6.61 1.00 -8.21
N HIS A 245 6.77 1.49 -6.98
CA HIS A 245 5.76 1.29 -5.93
C HIS A 245 4.42 1.95 -6.29
N ALA A 246 4.44 3.20 -6.72
CA ALA A 246 3.25 3.94 -7.13
C ALA A 246 2.50 3.25 -8.29
N ALA A 247 3.22 2.67 -9.25
CA ALA A 247 2.62 1.89 -10.33
C ALA A 247 1.98 0.59 -9.81
N SER A 248 2.60 -0.08 -8.84
CA SER A 248 2.07 -1.33 -8.28
C SER A 248 0.73 -1.15 -7.53
N VAL A 249 0.49 0.04 -6.96
CA VAL A 249 -0.76 0.37 -6.25
C VAL A 249 -1.81 1.08 -7.12
N ALA A 250 -1.48 1.46 -8.35
CA ALA A 250 -2.37 2.24 -9.21
C ALA A 250 -3.68 1.48 -9.54
N GLY A 251 -3.66 0.16 -9.60
CA GLY A 251 -4.85 -0.68 -9.80
C GLY A 251 -5.86 -0.61 -8.65
N ALA A 252 -5.47 -0.08 -7.49
CA ALA A 252 -6.34 0.13 -6.34
C ALA A 252 -7.13 1.44 -6.40
N ILE A 253 -6.86 2.30 -7.39
CA ILE A 253 -7.54 3.60 -7.52
C ILE A 253 -9.02 3.36 -7.85
N LEU A 254 -9.88 3.87 -6.97
CA LEU A 254 -11.33 3.82 -7.13
C LEU A 254 -11.85 5.09 -7.81
N PRO A 255 -12.98 5.02 -8.54
CA PRO A 255 -13.69 6.21 -8.99
C PRO A 255 -13.97 7.15 -7.81
N ALA A 256 -13.76 8.46 -8.01
CA ALA A 256 -13.81 9.47 -6.95
C ALA A 256 -15.07 9.39 -6.08
N HIS A 257 -16.24 9.23 -6.69
CA HIS A 257 -17.51 9.05 -5.98
C HIS A 257 -17.52 7.81 -5.09
N PHE A 258 -17.05 6.67 -5.60
CA PHE A 258 -17.01 5.43 -4.84
C PHE A 258 -16.01 5.52 -3.67
N ALA A 259 -14.86 6.17 -3.90
CA ALA A 259 -13.89 6.47 -2.85
C ALA A 259 -14.48 7.37 -1.75
N GLN A 260 -15.30 8.38 -2.11
CA GLN A 260 -16.01 9.22 -1.15
C GLN A 260 -17.02 8.42 -0.31
N ILE A 261 -17.81 7.55 -0.94
CA ILE A 261 -18.76 6.68 -0.21
C ILE A 261 -18.00 5.75 0.74
N LEU A 262 -16.97 5.06 0.25
CA LEU A 262 -16.12 4.18 1.06
C LEU A 262 -15.46 4.95 2.21
N GLY A 263 -15.09 6.21 1.94
CA GLY A 263 -14.52 7.20 2.85
C GLY A 263 -15.51 7.84 3.84
N SER A 264 -16.82 7.63 3.71
CA SER A 264 -17.86 8.30 4.51
C SER A 264 -18.25 7.56 5.79
N ASP A 265 -18.98 8.22 6.69
CA ASP A 265 -19.53 7.60 7.91
C ASP A 265 -20.66 6.57 7.66
N ARG A 266 -21.06 6.35 6.39
CA ARG A 266 -22.02 5.32 5.97
C ARG A 266 -21.45 3.92 6.02
N VAL A 267 -20.14 3.79 5.98
CA VAL A 267 -19.42 2.51 6.00
C VAL A 267 -18.81 2.33 7.38
N SER A 268 -19.14 1.21 8.04
CA SER A 268 -18.54 0.91 9.35
C SER A 268 -17.02 0.80 9.23
N GLN A 269 -16.30 1.15 10.28
CA GLN A 269 -14.84 1.04 10.34
C GLN A 269 -14.38 -0.36 9.93
N ARG A 270 -15.03 -1.41 10.46
CA ARG A 270 -14.72 -2.81 10.13
C ARG A 270 -14.94 -3.12 8.64
N THR A 271 -16.06 -2.67 8.06
CA THR A 271 -16.35 -2.88 6.64
C THR A 271 -15.33 -2.14 5.77
N ARG A 272 -14.99 -0.90 6.11
CA ARG A 272 -14.01 -0.11 5.38
C ARG A 272 -12.64 -0.75 5.41
N SER A 273 -12.18 -1.16 6.59
CA SER A 273 -10.91 -1.88 6.74
C SER A 273 -10.87 -3.13 5.86
N ALA A 274 -11.94 -3.94 5.87
CA ALA A 274 -12.04 -5.13 5.01
C ALA A 274 -12.06 -4.80 3.50
N MET A 275 -12.68 -3.70 3.08
CA MET A 275 -12.65 -3.26 1.68
C MET A 275 -11.25 -2.78 1.28
N LEU A 276 -10.60 -1.96 2.11
CA LEU A 276 -9.23 -1.49 1.86
C LEU A 276 -8.23 -2.66 1.83
N GLU A 277 -8.45 -3.68 2.65
CA GLU A 277 -7.70 -4.94 2.58
C GLU A 277 -7.79 -5.61 1.21
N ARG A 278 -8.96 -5.61 0.59
CA ARG A 278 -9.17 -6.22 -0.73
C ARG A 278 -8.60 -5.40 -1.88
N LEU A 279 -8.35 -4.10 -1.69
CA LEU A 279 -7.71 -3.23 -2.69
C LEU A 279 -6.21 -3.45 -2.83
N ARG A 280 -5.56 -4.18 -1.92
CA ARG A 280 -4.12 -4.43 -1.99
C ARG A 280 -3.72 -5.10 -3.32
N PRO A 281 -2.50 -4.86 -3.82
CA PRO A 281 -1.95 -5.62 -4.94
C PRO A 281 -1.98 -7.13 -4.66
N ALA A 282 -2.32 -7.93 -5.67
CA ALA A 282 -2.32 -9.38 -5.58
C ALA A 282 -0.90 -9.93 -5.33
N ARG A 283 -0.82 -11.13 -4.77
CA ARG A 283 0.44 -11.82 -4.50
C ARG A 283 0.47 -13.18 -5.17
N ASP A 284 1.69 -13.67 -5.36
CA ASP A 284 1.89 -15.01 -5.85
C ASP A 284 1.68 -16.04 -4.75
N ALA A 285 1.07 -17.13 -5.16
CA ALA A 285 0.77 -18.29 -4.35
C ALA A 285 1.97 -19.23 -4.37
N ALA A 286 2.28 -19.82 -3.22
CA ALA A 286 3.26 -20.90 -3.18
C ALA A 286 2.76 -22.10 -3.99
N ASN A 287 3.67 -22.78 -4.70
CA ASN A 287 3.38 -23.98 -5.50
C ASN A 287 2.49 -23.78 -6.74
N TRP A 288 2.34 -22.54 -7.22
CA TRP A 288 1.73 -22.24 -8.52
C TRP A 288 2.81 -21.94 -9.56
N THR A 289 2.58 -22.34 -10.82
CA THR A 289 3.48 -22.09 -11.95
C THR A 289 2.91 -20.99 -12.85
N ASP A 290 3.74 -20.43 -13.74
CA ASP A 290 3.29 -19.47 -14.74
C ASP A 290 2.18 -20.05 -15.64
N ASP A 291 2.23 -21.35 -15.95
CA ASP A 291 1.20 -22.05 -16.72
C ASP A 291 -0.13 -22.12 -15.95
N HIS A 292 -0.10 -22.32 -14.62
CA HIS A 292 -1.32 -22.26 -13.81
C HIS A 292 -1.94 -20.86 -13.87
N TYR A 293 -1.13 -19.80 -13.74
CA TYR A 293 -1.61 -18.43 -13.83
C TYR A 293 -2.17 -18.08 -15.19
N ALA A 294 -1.47 -18.45 -16.27
CA ALA A 294 -1.92 -18.19 -17.63
C ALA A 294 -3.24 -18.93 -17.93
N THR A 295 -3.34 -20.21 -17.54
CA THR A 295 -4.54 -21.03 -17.71
C THR A 295 -5.72 -20.44 -16.94
N LEU A 296 -5.53 -20.06 -15.67
CA LEU A 296 -6.58 -19.48 -14.86
C LEU A 296 -7.03 -18.11 -15.39
N ALA A 297 -6.11 -17.26 -15.84
CA ALA A 297 -6.45 -15.95 -16.38
C ALA A 297 -7.33 -16.06 -17.64
N VAL A 298 -7.08 -17.05 -18.50
CA VAL A 298 -7.93 -17.33 -19.67
C VAL A 298 -9.27 -17.94 -19.25
N LEU A 299 -9.26 -18.87 -18.30
CA LEU A 299 -10.49 -19.47 -17.76
C LEU A 299 -11.42 -18.41 -17.14
N ILE A 300 -10.86 -17.42 -16.46
CA ILE A 300 -11.61 -16.25 -15.95
C ILE A 300 -12.30 -15.52 -17.09
N GLY A 301 -11.62 -15.29 -18.21
CA GLY A 301 -12.23 -14.67 -19.40
C GLY A 301 -13.37 -15.48 -20.02
N GLN A 302 -13.40 -16.80 -19.81
CA GLN A 302 -14.54 -17.64 -20.22
C GLN A 302 -15.71 -17.58 -19.21
N ILE A 303 -15.42 -17.38 -17.92
CA ILE A 303 -16.42 -17.29 -16.84
C ILE A 303 -17.03 -15.89 -16.76
N LEU A 304 -16.22 -14.86 -17.00
CA LEU A 304 -16.54 -13.44 -16.96
C LEU A 304 -16.19 -12.79 -18.32
N PRO A 305 -17.00 -13.00 -19.38
CA PRO A 305 -16.65 -12.61 -20.75
C PRO A 305 -16.32 -11.12 -20.93
N ASP A 306 -17.02 -10.24 -20.20
CA ASP A 306 -16.83 -8.79 -20.29
C ASP A 306 -15.49 -8.32 -19.70
N ARG A 307 -14.83 -9.16 -18.88
CA ARG A 307 -13.51 -8.87 -18.30
C ARG A 307 -12.35 -9.32 -19.19
N GLY A 308 -12.54 -10.38 -19.99
CA GLY A 308 -11.46 -11.02 -20.73
C GLY A 308 -10.41 -11.65 -19.81
N VAL A 309 -9.17 -11.74 -20.30
CA VAL A 309 -8.04 -12.33 -19.55
C VAL A 309 -7.65 -11.43 -18.37
N ASP A 310 -7.79 -11.93 -17.14
CA ASP A 310 -7.52 -11.16 -15.91
C ASP A 310 -6.47 -11.84 -15.02
N HIS A 311 -5.23 -11.36 -15.10
CA HIS A 311 -4.10 -11.88 -14.32
C HIS A 311 -4.11 -11.46 -12.86
N ASP A 312 -4.71 -10.30 -12.51
CA ASP A 312 -4.78 -9.85 -11.12
C ASP A 312 -5.79 -10.71 -10.34
N LEU A 313 -6.96 -10.95 -10.93
CA LEU A 313 -7.96 -11.84 -10.34
C LEU A 313 -7.44 -13.29 -10.23
N ALA A 314 -6.70 -13.78 -11.24
CA ALA A 314 -6.04 -15.08 -11.17
C ALA A 314 -5.06 -15.17 -9.97
N ARG A 315 -4.23 -14.14 -9.75
CA ARG A 315 -3.30 -14.09 -8.61
C ARG A 315 -4.04 -14.07 -7.27
N ARG A 316 -5.12 -13.31 -7.15
CA ARG A 316 -5.93 -13.25 -5.92
C ARG A 316 -6.56 -14.60 -5.57
N ILE A 317 -7.16 -15.26 -6.56
CA ILE A 317 -7.77 -16.58 -6.39
C ILE A 317 -6.71 -17.60 -6.00
N ALA A 318 -5.61 -17.66 -6.74
CA ALA A 318 -4.50 -18.56 -6.44
C ALA A 318 -3.98 -18.37 -5.01
N PHE A 319 -3.78 -17.11 -4.60
CA PHE A 319 -3.31 -16.80 -3.25
C PHE A 319 -4.32 -17.24 -2.19
N GLY A 320 -5.61 -16.92 -2.35
CA GLY A 320 -6.66 -17.34 -1.41
C GLY A 320 -6.75 -18.86 -1.29
N VAL A 321 -6.75 -19.58 -2.41
CA VAL A 321 -6.75 -21.05 -2.43
C VAL A 321 -5.51 -21.62 -1.72
N ALA A 322 -4.33 -21.03 -1.91
CA ALA A 322 -3.11 -21.47 -1.26
C ALA A 322 -3.08 -21.20 0.26
N GLN A 323 -3.81 -20.18 0.73
CA GLN A 323 -4.00 -19.92 2.17
C GLN A 323 -5.11 -20.79 2.80
N GLY A 324 -5.93 -21.46 1.97
CA GLY A 324 -7.13 -22.16 2.43
C GLY A 324 -8.31 -21.23 2.71
N ASP A 325 -8.34 -20.04 2.11
CA ASP A 325 -9.42 -19.05 2.21
C ASP A 325 -10.62 -19.44 1.33
N GLY A 326 -11.18 -20.62 1.55
CA GLY A 326 -12.35 -21.13 0.84
C GLY A 326 -13.69 -20.65 1.43
N ASP A 327 -14.78 -21.13 0.85
CA ASP A 327 -16.14 -20.94 1.37
C ASP A 327 -16.48 -21.86 2.56
N GLY A 328 -15.55 -22.74 2.93
CA GLY A 328 -15.68 -23.73 4.00
C GLY A 328 -16.27 -25.07 3.55
N TRP A 329 -16.51 -25.25 2.25
CA TRP A 329 -17.05 -26.47 1.65
C TRP A 329 -16.08 -27.07 0.64
N ARG A 330 -16.16 -28.38 0.45
CA ARG A 330 -15.40 -29.11 -0.56
C ARG A 330 -16.12 -30.37 -0.95
N PHE A 331 -16.15 -30.70 -2.23
CA PHE A 331 -16.68 -31.97 -2.69
C PHE A 331 -15.80 -33.14 -2.20
N ALA A 332 -16.41 -34.13 -1.56
CA ALA A 332 -15.69 -35.28 -1.02
C ALA A 332 -14.88 -36.08 -2.06
N ALA A 333 -15.27 -35.99 -3.34
CA ALA A 333 -14.60 -36.66 -4.45
C ALA A 333 -13.36 -35.92 -4.99
N LEU A 334 -13.14 -34.67 -4.60
CA LEU A 334 -11.93 -33.92 -4.92
C LEU A 334 -10.81 -34.21 -3.90
N PRO A 335 -9.54 -33.94 -4.22
CA PRO A 335 -8.51 -33.79 -3.19
C PRO A 335 -8.72 -32.47 -2.42
N ALA A 336 -7.77 -32.08 -1.56
CA ALA A 336 -7.81 -30.78 -0.89
C ALA A 336 -7.71 -29.62 -1.90
N ASP A 337 -8.29 -28.47 -1.59
CA ASP A 337 -8.53 -27.38 -2.56
C ASP A 337 -7.25 -26.96 -3.30
N GLY A 338 -6.14 -26.73 -2.59
CA GLY A 338 -4.87 -26.37 -3.24
C GLY A 338 -4.37 -27.40 -4.26
N GLU A 339 -4.58 -28.69 -3.98
CA GLU A 339 -4.23 -29.78 -4.90
C GLU A 339 -5.27 -29.90 -6.03
N ALA A 340 -6.56 -29.74 -5.72
CA ALA A 340 -7.64 -29.82 -6.70
C ALA A 340 -7.49 -28.73 -7.77
N TRP A 341 -7.20 -27.49 -7.34
CA TRP A 341 -6.98 -26.34 -8.22
C TRP A 341 -5.79 -26.51 -9.14
N THR A 342 -4.64 -26.89 -8.61
CA THR A 342 -3.44 -27.08 -9.43
C THR A 342 -3.60 -28.26 -10.41
N ARG A 343 -4.17 -29.39 -9.99
CA ARG A 343 -4.46 -30.54 -10.87
C ARG A 343 -5.51 -30.23 -11.94
N GLY A 344 -6.56 -29.47 -11.60
CA GLY A 344 -7.60 -29.07 -12.54
C GLY A 344 -7.05 -28.14 -13.63
N LEU A 345 -6.25 -27.15 -13.24
CA LEU A 345 -5.55 -26.27 -14.18
C LEU A 345 -4.55 -27.04 -15.06
N ALA A 346 -3.78 -27.97 -14.49
CA ALA A 346 -2.89 -28.84 -15.26
C ALA A 346 -3.66 -29.72 -16.26
N THR A 347 -4.86 -30.18 -15.88
CA THR A 347 -5.75 -30.96 -16.77
C THR A 347 -6.24 -30.10 -17.94
N LEU A 348 -6.68 -28.87 -17.70
CA LEU A 348 -7.07 -27.94 -18.77
C LEU A 348 -5.88 -27.60 -19.67
N HIS A 349 -4.72 -27.31 -19.10
CA HIS A 349 -3.50 -27.01 -19.84
C HIS A 349 -3.12 -28.17 -20.78
N MET A 350 -3.19 -29.42 -20.28
CA MET A 350 -2.95 -30.62 -21.08
C MET A 350 -3.99 -30.77 -22.21
N LEU A 351 -5.28 -30.62 -21.90
CA LEU A 351 -6.36 -30.77 -22.89
C LEU A 351 -6.36 -29.69 -23.98
N THR A 352 -5.66 -28.58 -23.73
CA THR A 352 -5.51 -27.47 -24.68
C THR A 352 -4.16 -27.47 -25.40
N ASP A 353 -3.30 -28.48 -25.18
CA ASP A 353 -1.92 -28.51 -25.68
C ASP A 353 -1.12 -27.23 -25.33
N GLY A 354 -1.43 -26.62 -24.18
CA GLY A 354 -0.84 -25.34 -23.73
C GLY A 354 -1.27 -24.11 -24.56
N LEU A 355 -2.22 -24.25 -25.50
CA LEU A 355 -2.73 -23.15 -26.31
C LEU A 355 -3.76 -22.33 -25.52
N ALA A 356 -3.27 -21.46 -24.66
CA ALA A 356 -4.09 -20.50 -23.91
C ALA A 356 -4.87 -19.51 -24.80
N ALA A 357 -4.63 -19.43 -26.11
CA ALA A 357 -5.03 -18.30 -26.95
C ALA A 357 -6.14 -18.53 -28.01
N GLN A 358 -6.78 -19.70 -28.09
CA GLN A 358 -7.84 -19.94 -29.09
C GLN A 358 -9.25 -20.00 -28.48
N ASP A 359 -10.00 -18.89 -28.54
CA ASP A 359 -11.34 -18.74 -27.91
C ASP A 359 -12.33 -19.85 -28.25
N HIS A 360 -12.39 -20.30 -29.50
CA HIS A 360 -13.36 -21.32 -29.93
C HIS A 360 -13.07 -22.71 -29.34
N ALA A 361 -11.81 -23.00 -28.97
CA ALA A 361 -11.43 -24.27 -28.37
C ALA A 361 -11.86 -24.35 -26.90
N TRP A 362 -11.84 -23.22 -26.19
CA TRP A 362 -12.19 -23.14 -24.77
C TRP A 362 -13.67 -23.41 -24.51
N THR A 363 -14.58 -22.79 -25.28
CA THR A 363 -16.02 -22.97 -25.05
C THR A 363 -16.44 -24.43 -25.17
N SER A 364 -16.06 -25.11 -26.27
CA SER A 364 -16.39 -26.53 -26.48
C SER A 364 -15.71 -27.45 -25.47
N LEU A 365 -14.49 -27.13 -25.03
CA LEU A 365 -13.82 -27.89 -23.96
C LEU A 365 -14.56 -27.78 -22.63
N LEU A 366 -14.94 -26.55 -22.23
CA LEU A 366 -15.63 -26.32 -20.97
C LEU A 366 -17.04 -26.93 -20.95
N GLU A 367 -17.73 -26.99 -22.10
CA GLU A 367 -18.97 -27.75 -22.26
C GLU A 367 -18.74 -29.24 -21.97
N LYS A 368 -17.71 -29.85 -22.56
CA LYS A 368 -17.35 -31.26 -22.30
C LYS A 368 -16.93 -31.51 -20.85
N VAL A 369 -16.27 -30.55 -20.20
CA VAL A 369 -15.95 -30.63 -18.75
C VAL A 369 -17.23 -30.62 -17.93
N ALA A 370 -18.19 -29.75 -18.25
CA ALA A 370 -19.47 -29.67 -17.56
C ALA A 370 -20.33 -30.94 -17.77
N GLU A 371 -20.21 -31.59 -18.93
CA GLU A 371 -20.90 -32.85 -19.26
C GLU A 371 -20.20 -34.10 -18.70
N GLY A 372 -19.00 -33.95 -18.10
CA GLY A 372 -18.23 -35.05 -17.54
C GLY A 372 -17.52 -35.91 -18.59
N GLU A 373 -17.24 -35.34 -19.76
CA GLU A 373 -16.60 -36.02 -20.89
C GLU A 373 -15.11 -35.71 -21.02
N ALA A 374 -14.60 -34.69 -20.31
CA ALA A 374 -13.22 -34.22 -20.40
C ALA A 374 -12.47 -34.32 -19.06
N GLY A 375 -11.32 -34.98 -19.08
CA GLY A 375 -10.45 -35.18 -17.92
C GLY A 375 -9.49 -36.35 -18.16
N ARG A 376 -8.67 -36.67 -17.17
CA ARG A 376 -7.70 -37.77 -17.23
C ARG A 376 -7.68 -38.57 -15.93
N ALA A 377 -8.09 -39.84 -16.02
CA ALA A 377 -8.33 -40.70 -14.85
C ALA A 377 -7.17 -41.66 -14.51
N ASP A 378 -6.18 -41.80 -15.40
CA ASP A 378 -5.10 -42.78 -15.31
C ASP A 378 -3.81 -42.24 -14.69
N ASP A 379 -3.82 -40.99 -14.22
CA ASP A 379 -2.64 -40.26 -13.77
C ASP A 379 -3.03 -39.28 -12.64
N ASP A 380 -2.40 -39.46 -11.48
CA ASP A 380 -2.69 -38.68 -10.27
C ASP A 380 -2.27 -37.21 -10.38
N ALA A 381 -1.51 -36.82 -11.41
CA ALA A 381 -1.22 -35.42 -11.70
C ALA A 381 -2.43 -34.65 -12.26
N TYR A 382 -3.50 -35.34 -12.67
CA TYR A 382 -4.66 -34.76 -13.34
C TYR A 382 -5.96 -35.15 -12.63
N LEU A 383 -7.07 -34.51 -13.00
CA LEU A 383 -8.40 -34.83 -12.50
C LEU A 383 -9.16 -35.70 -13.52
N SER A 384 -9.83 -36.73 -13.02
CA SER A 384 -10.76 -37.53 -13.84
C SER A 384 -11.92 -36.69 -14.37
N PRO A 385 -12.65 -37.13 -15.41
CA PRO A 385 -13.78 -36.35 -15.95
C PRO A 385 -14.84 -36.00 -14.89
N ALA A 386 -15.18 -36.94 -14.00
CA ALA A 386 -16.12 -36.68 -12.90
C ALA A 386 -15.59 -35.65 -11.89
N GLN A 387 -14.28 -35.67 -11.60
CA GLN A 387 -13.65 -34.67 -10.74
C GLN A 387 -13.57 -33.30 -11.44
N MET A 388 -13.30 -33.27 -12.74
CA MET A 388 -13.26 -32.03 -13.52
C MET A 388 -14.61 -31.30 -13.51
N THR A 389 -15.74 -32.01 -13.57
CA THR A 389 -17.07 -31.39 -13.44
C THR A 389 -17.25 -30.70 -12.10
N LEU A 390 -16.95 -31.40 -10.99
CA LEU A 390 -17.06 -30.85 -9.64
C LEU A 390 -16.09 -29.70 -9.39
N TRP A 391 -14.85 -29.85 -9.88
CA TRP A 391 -13.83 -28.83 -9.80
C TRP A 391 -14.23 -27.57 -10.58
N PHE A 392 -14.79 -27.73 -11.78
CA PHE A 392 -15.22 -26.58 -12.57
C PHE A 392 -16.42 -25.85 -11.96
N GLU A 393 -17.33 -26.55 -11.28
CA GLU A 393 -18.39 -25.94 -10.48
C GLU A 393 -17.79 -25.05 -9.38
N ASP A 394 -16.82 -25.57 -8.63
CA ASP A 394 -16.13 -24.86 -7.56
C ASP A 394 -15.35 -23.63 -8.08
N VAL A 395 -14.60 -23.79 -9.18
CA VAL A 395 -13.86 -22.68 -9.82
C VAL A 395 -14.78 -21.56 -10.26
N ARG A 396 -15.94 -21.87 -10.86
CA ARG A 396 -16.90 -20.84 -11.28
C ARG A 396 -17.44 -20.06 -10.09
N ALA A 397 -17.82 -20.76 -9.02
CA ALA A 397 -18.31 -20.13 -7.80
C ALA A 397 -17.24 -19.22 -7.19
N GLU A 398 -16.01 -19.72 -7.09
CA GLU A 398 -14.89 -19.01 -6.49
C GLU A 398 -14.46 -17.78 -7.29
N VAL A 399 -14.37 -17.90 -8.63
CA VAL A 399 -14.06 -16.78 -9.52
C VAL A 399 -15.06 -15.64 -9.33
N VAL A 400 -16.37 -15.95 -9.35
CA VAL A 400 -17.42 -14.95 -9.15
C VAL A 400 -17.39 -14.38 -7.73
N ARG A 401 -17.14 -15.22 -6.71
CA ARG A 401 -17.06 -14.80 -5.31
C ARG A 401 -15.93 -13.80 -5.08
N VAL A 402 -14.71 -14.12 -5.55
CA VAL A 402 -13.56 -13.23 -5.41
C VAL A 402 -13.80 -11.95 -6.21
N TRP A 403 -14.24 -12.06 -7.46
CA TRP A 403 -14.55 -10.90 -8.31
C TRP A 403 -15.54 -9.95 -7.65
N MET A 404 -16.69 -10.44 -7.18
CA MET A 404 -17.72 -9.65 -6.52
C MET A 404 -17.29 -9.07 -5.17
N SER A 405 -16.22 -9.59 -4.56
CA SER A 405 -15.72 -9.10 -3.27
C SER A 405 -14.86 -7.84 -3.39
N LEU A 406 -14.34 -7.55 -4.59
CA LEU A 406 -13.39 -6.46 -4.81
C LEU A 406 -14.11 -5.11 -4.88
N PRO A 407 -13.62 -4.06 -4.20
CA PRO A 407 -14.21 -2.74 -4.29
C PRO A 407 -14.14 -2.13 -5.71
N THR A 408 -13.12 -2.48 -6.49
CA THR A 408 -13.02 -2.07 -7.90
C THR A 408 -14.16 -2.65 -8.74
N THR A 409 -14.47 -3.94 -8.55
CA THR A 409 -15.65 -4.59 -9.17
C THR A 409 -16.95 -3.94 -8.71
N MET A 410 -17.11 -3.72 -7.40
CA MET A 410 -18.30 -3.06 -6.86
C MET A 410 -18.51 -1.67 -7.48
N ALA A 411 -17.43 -0.91 -7.67
CA ALA A 411 -17.49 0.39 -8.34
C ALA A 411 -17.88 0.26 -9.81
N GLU A 412 -17.33 -0.73 -10.53
CA GLU A 412 -17.62 -1.00 -11.94
C GLU A 412 -19.10 -1.35 -12.18
N ILE A 413 -19.69 -2.19 -11.33
CA ILE A 413 -21.09 -2.61 -11.44
C ILE A 413 -22.08 -1.67 -10.72
N GLY A 414 -21.59 -0.59 -10.11
CA GLY A 414 -22.43 0.36 -9.36
C GLY A 414 -23.05 -0.22 -8.08
N TYR A 415 -22.40 -1.20 -7.44
CA TYR A 415 -22.86 -1.78 -6.19
C TYR A 415 -22.35 -0.97 -4.98
N ASP A 416 -23.28 -0.41 -4.21
CA ASP A 416 -23.01 0.36 -3.00
C ASP A 416 -23.75 -0.18 -1.76
N GLY A 417 -24.21 -1.44 -1.82
CA GLY A 417 -24.89 -2.13 -0.72
C GLY A 417 -24.08 -2.23 0.58
N PHE A 418 -22.78 -1.90 0.57
CA PHE A 418 -21.94 -1.78 1.76
C PHE A 418 -22.12 -0.44 2.51
N ALA A 419 -22.76 0.56 1.90
CA ALA A 419 -22.96 1.93 2.42
C ALA A 419 -24.26 2.10 3.24
N VAL A 420 -24.71 1.02 3.88
CA VAL A 420 -25.88 0.98 4.78
C VAL A 420 -25.50 0.66 6.23
N GLY A 421 -24.26 0.95 6.60
CA GLY A 421 -23.71 0.68 7.91
C GLY A 421 -23.49 1.97 8.72
N GLY A 422 -22.21 2.21 9.01
CA GLY A 422 -21.73 3.25 9.91
C GLY A 422 -21.61 2.76 11.35
N ASP A 423 -20.75 3.40 12.13
CA ASP A 423 -20.52 3.04 13.54
C ASP A 423 -21.44 3.79 14.51
N ALA A 424 -22.20 4.77 14.00
CA ALA A 424 -23.22 5.46 14.76
C ALA A 424 -24.29 4.48 15.32
N ARG A 425 -24.93 4.90 16.42
CA ARG A 425 -26.01 4.13 17.08
C ARG A 425 -27.17 3.83 16.13
N ARG A 426 -27.50 4.78 15.25
CA ARG A 426 -28.51 4.61 14.21
C ARG A 426 -27.79 4.23 12.91
N LYS A 427 -28.06 3.03 12.41
CA LYS A 427 -27.55 2.60 11.11
C LYS A 427 -28.26 3.39 10.00
N GLN A 428 -27.48 3.78 9.01
CA GLN A 428 -27.98 4.47 7.83
C GLN A 428 -28.50 3.42 6.85
N GLY A 429 -29.66 3.62 6.23
CA GLY A 429 -30.22 2.68 5.25
C GLY A 429 -30.59 3.36 3.95
N TYR A 430 -31.18 2.58 3.04
CA TYR A 430 -31.92 3.11 1.90
C TYR A 430 -33.32 3.55 2.34
N ILE A 431 -33.70 4.75 1.95
CA ILE A 431 -35.04 5.33 1.94
C ILE A 431 -35.70 5.03 0.58
N ARG A 432 -34.95 5.15 -0.52
CA ARG A 432 -35.39 4.87 -1.88
C ARG A 432 -35.04 3.43 -2.24
N THR A 433 -36.06 2.62 -2.48
CA THR A 433 -35.91 1.18 -2.74
C THR A 433 -36.49 0.75 -4.08
N ALA A 434 -37.00 1.69 -4.87
CA ALA A 434 -37.43 1.43 -6.24
C ALA A 434 -36.20 1.26 -7.15
N ALA A 435 -36.34 0.44 -8.19
CA ALA A 435 -35.33 0.32 -9.23
C ALA A 435 -35.02 1.70 -9.85
N ASP A 436 -33.74 1.96 -10.09
CA ASP A 436 -33.21 3.20 -10.68
C ASP A 436 -33.47 4.50 -9.86
N ASP A 437 -33.97 4.40 -8.62
CA ASP A 437 -34.18 5.54 -7.74
C ASP A 437 -32.99 5.75 -6.78
N LEU A 438 -31.97 6.46 -7.27
CA LEU A 438 -30.76 6.75 -6.50
C LEU A 438 -31.02 7.72 -5.34
N GLU A 439 -30.44 7.43 -4.19
CA GLU A 439 -30.36 8.30 -3.03
C GLU A 439 -29.56 9.59 -3.29
N PRO A 440 -29.85 10.69 -2.57
CA PRO A 440 -29.05 11.91 -2.67
C PRO A 440 -27.57 11.69 -2.36
N TRP A 441 -27.24 10.75 -1.48
CA TRP A 441 -25.86 10.41 -1.12
C TRP A 441 -25.19 9.44 -2.12
N GLN A 442 -25.96 8.75 -2.97
CA GLN A 442 -25.46 7.93 -4.08
C GLN A 442 -25.17 8.78 -5.32
N ARG A 443 -25.62 10.03 -5.34
CA ARG A 443 -25.36 10.98 -6.43
C ARG A 443 -24.18 11.82 -6.00
N ALA A 444 -23.02 11.65 -6.63
CA ALA A 444 -21.99 12.66 -6.53
C ALA A 444 -22.58 14.01 -6.94
N SER A 445 -22.27 15.06 -6.18
CA SER A 445 -22.32 16.42 -6.69
C SER A 445 -21.36 16.52 -7.88
N GLU A 446 -21.86 16.30 -9.09
CA GLU A 446 -21.20 16.76 -10.31
C GLU A 446 -21.21 18.30 -10.30
N GLY A 447 -20.13 18.89 -9.81
CA GLY A 447 -19.86 20.34 -9.77
C GLY A 447 -18.85 20.66 -8.66
N ALA A 448 -17.67 21.19 -8.92
CA ALA A 448 -17.37 22.27 -9.84
C ALA A 448 -16.15 21.99 -10.73
N SER A 449 -16.30 22.38 -11.99
CA SER A 449 -15.24 22.69 -12.96
C SER A 449 -14.22 23.71 -12.45
#